data_AF-A0A7N0V8A2-F1
#
_entry.id   AF-A0A7N0V8A2-F1
#
_cell.length_a   1.000
_cell.length_b   1.000
_cell.length_c   1.000
_cell.angle_alpha   90.00
_cell.angle_beta   90.00
_cell.angle_gamma   90.00
#
_symmetry.space_group_name_H-M   'P 1'
#
loop_
_entity.id
_entity.type
_entity.pdbx_description
1 polymer ?
#
loop_
_entity_poly.entity_id
_entity_poly.type
_entity_poly.pdbx_seq_one_letter_code
_entity_poly.pdbx_strand_id
1 'polypeptide(L)'
;MHITGLLPWLCLQLSTDPMAGPVPSQQGNHQKVCTVATNIAVWCRAKSLEDLAQVFIAYSRQEIKSIANLLACVSPLLSNEWFPKHSAIAFGLLLRLLEKGPTEYQRVVLLILKALLQHTPMDAAQSPHMYAIVSQLVESTLCWEALSVLEALLQSCSSLSGHHSQESSFLENGQGGLEDNLLVPQTSFKARSGHLQYTIGSSLGLISAQSMQGSVAESGIPTKEVALQNTRLILGRVLDSCALGRRRDYRRLVPFVNNM
;
A
#
# COMPACT_ATOMS: atom_id res chain seq x y z
N MET A 1 3.80 -6.24 12.24
CA MET A 1 2.75 -5.20 12.21
C MET A 1 3.37 -3.82 12.37
N HIS A 2 4.12 -3.55 13.47
CA HIS A 2 4.73 -2.23 13.69
C HIS A 2 5.72 -1.82 12.60
N ILE A 3 6.57 -2.74 12.11
CA ILE A 3 7.58 -2.41 11.11
C ILE A 3 6.93 -2.05 9.76
N THR A 4 6.03 -2.88 9.23
CA THR A 4 5.36 -2.61 7.95
C THR A 4 4.52 -1.32 7.95
N GLY A 5 3.96 -0.95 9.10
CA GLY A 5 3.20 0.30 9.25
C GLY A 5 4.07 1.56 9.38
N LEU A 6 5.27 1.44 9.98
CA LEU A 6 6.18 2.58 10.19
C LEU A 6 7.24 2.73 9.10
N LEU A 7 7.53 1.68 8.33
CA LEU A 7 8.51 1.69 7.26
C LEU A 7 8.19 2.75 6.19
N PRO A 8 6.95 2.90 5.69
CA PRO A 8 6.62 3.98 4.75
C PRO A 8 6.91 5.37 5.33
N TRP A 9 6.65 5.57 6.63
CA TRP A 9 6.95 6.83 7.29
C TRP A 9 8.46 7.08 7.36
N LEU A 10 9.26 6.09 7.75
CA LEU A 10 10.73 6.22 7.80
C LEU A 10 11.35 6.47 6.43
N CYS A 11 10.87 5.77 5.39
CA CYS A 11 11.30 6.00 4.02
C CYS A 11 10.95 7.42 3.56
N LEU A 12 9.76 7.93 3.92
CA LEU A 12 9.36 9.30 3.60
C LEU A 12 10.31 10.35 4.21
N GLN A 13 10.90 10.07 5.37
CA GLN A 13 11.89 10.99 5.97
C GLN A 13 13.23 11.02 5.24
N LEU A 14 13.51 10.02 4.40
CA LEU A 14 14.66 9.99 3.50
C LEU A 14 14.34 10.60 2.13
N SER A 15 13.07 10.90 1.83
CA SER A 15 12.69 11.64 0.62
C SER A 15 13.13 13.09 0.76
N THR A 16 14.32 13.43 0.27
CA THR A 16 14.68 14.82 0.02
C THR A 16 13.99 15.26 -1.25
N ASP A 17 12.85 15.95 -1.14
CA ASP A 17 12.27 16.67 -2.27
C ASP A 17 12.98 18.04 -2.38
N PRO A 18 13.83 18.27 -3.40
CA PRO A 18 14.56 19.53 -3.55
C PRO A 18 13.66 20.72 -3.90
N MET A 19 12.35 20.53 -4.13
CA MET A 19 11.38 21.61 -4.39
C MET A 19 10.71 22.17 -3.13
N ALA A 20 10.87 21.53 -1.97
CA ALA A 20 10.38 22.08 -0.70
C ALA A 20 11.44 23.05 -0.14
N GLY A 21 11.13 24.35 -0.15
CA GLY A 21 11.99 25.40 0.40
C GLY A 21 12.42 25.17 1.86
N PRO A 22 13.32 26.00 2.40
CA PRO A 22 13.97 25.76 3.69
C PRO A 22 12.95 25.74 4.83
N VAL A 23 12.60 24.55 5.32
CA VAL A 23 11.66 24.38 6.44
C VAL A 23 12.41 24.60 7.77
N PRO A 24 12.03 25.56 8.62
CA PRO A 24 12.74 25.90 9.86
C PRO A 24 12.64 24.88 11.02
N SER A 25 12.36 23.58 10.77
CA SER A 25 12.13 22.59 11.84
C SER A 25 12.80 21.22 11.62
N GLN A 26 13.80 21.15 10.75
CA GLN A 26 14.48 19.90 10.38
C GLN A 26 15.13 19.18 11.58
N GLN A 27 15.62 19.92 12.59
CA GLN A 27 16.21 19.33 13.80
C GLN A 27 15.20 18.59 14.69
N GLY A 28 14.01 19.15 14.90
CA GLY A 28 12.97 18.51 15.71
C GLY A 28 12.41 17.24 15.07
N ASN A 29 12.29 17.25 13.74
CA ASN A 29 11.89 16.06 13.00
C ASN A 29 13.01 14.99 13.03
N HIS A 30 14.27 15.40 12.91
CA HIS A 30 15.39 14.47 12.95
C HIS A 30 15.47 13.65 14.25
N GLN A 31 15.36 14.32 15.41
CA GLN A 31 15.36 13.63 16.71
C GLN A 31 14.21 12.63 16.83
N LYS A 32 13.03 12.98 16.31
CA LYS A 32 11.86 12.10 16.29
C LYS A 32 12.12 10.84 15.45
N VAL A 33 12.73 11.01 14.28
CA VAL A 33 13.09 9.91 13.37
C VAL A 33 14.08 8.94 14.03
N CYS A 34 15.13 9.46 14.66
CA CYS A 34 16.09 8.64 15.41
C CYS A 34 15.43 7.88 16.56
N THR A 35 14.52 8.54 17.30
CA THR A 35 13.79 7.93 18.41
C THR A 35 12.88 6.80 17.94
N VAL A 36 12.13 7.01 16.86
CA VAL A 36 11.26 5.97 16.28
C VAL A 36 12.08 4.78 15.77
N ALA A 37 13.17 5.02 15.05
CA ALA A 37 14.05 3.97 14.57
C ALA A 37 14.67 3.16 15.71
N THR A 38 15.13 3.83 16.78
CA THR A 38 15.66 3.17 17.99
C THR A 38 14.59 2.30 18.67
N ASN A 39 13.36 2.80 18.78
CA ASN A 39 12.25 2.04 19.36
C ASN A 39 11.91 0.80 18.52
N ILE A 40 11.95 0.91 17.18
CA ILE A 40 11.79 -0.24 16.30
C ILE A 40 12.92 -1.24 16.50
N ALA A 41 14.18 -0.79 16.62
CA ALA A 41 15.31 -1.67 16.89
C ALA A 41 15.14 -2.43 18.21
N VAL A 42 14.71 -1.76 19.29
CA VAL A 42 14.40 -2.41 20.58
C VAL A 42 13.31 -3.47 20.41
N TRP A 43 12.26 -3.18 19.64
CA TRP A 43 11.21 -4.14 19.34
C TRP A 43 11.73 -5.35 18.54
N CYS A 44 12.58 -5.12 17.53
CA CYS A 44 13.22 -6.18 16.75
C CYS A 44 14.03 -7.12 17.66
N ARG A 45 14.84 -6.57 18.58
CA ARG A 45 15.60 -7.37 19.56
C ARG A 45 14.69 -8.17 20.47
N ALA A 46 13.59 -7.58 20.96
CA ALA A 46 12.61 -8.28 21.79
C ALA A 46 11.88 -9.41 21.03
N LYS A 47 11.96 -9.44 19.70
CA LYS A 47 11.43 -10.50 18.81
C LYS A 47 12.52 -11.39 18.22
N SER A 48 13.77 -11.27 18.69
CA SER A 48 14.92 -12.01 18.19
C SER A 48 15.25 -11.78 16.72
N LEU A 49 14.94 -10.58 16.19
CA LEU A 49 15.26 -10.14 14.83
C LEU A 49 16.50 -9.23 14.88
N GLU A 50 17.68 -9.77 15.24
CA GLU A 50 18.86 -8.96 15.55
C GLU A 50 19.39 -8.22 14.32
N ASP A 51 19.44 -8.87 13.16
CA ASP A 51 19.91 -8.25 11.91
C ASP A 51 19.03 -7.05 11.54
N LEU A 52 17.71 -7.19 11.69
CA LEU A 52 16.77 -6.12 11.43
C LEU A 52 16.91 -4.99 12.47
N ALA A 53 17.21 -5.32 13.72
CA ALA A 53 17.51 -4.33 14.75
C ALA A 53 18.75 -3.50 14.38
N GLN A 54 19.82 -4.14 13.89
CA GLN A 54 21.05 -3.44 13.48
C GLN A 54 20.80 -2.45 12.34
N VAL A 55 19.97 -2.82 11.35
CA VAL A 55 19.59 -1.90 10.27
C VAL A 55 18.90 -0.64 10.81
N PHE A 56 17.97 -0.78 11.76
CA PHE A 56 17.30 0.38 12.36
C PHE A 56 18.20 1.20 13.29
N ILE A 57 19.20 0.58 13.93
CA ILE A 57 20.26 1.31 14.64
C ILE A 57 21.11 2.12 13.66
N ALA A 58 21.57 1.53 12.56
CA ALA A 58 22.33 2.23 11.51
C ALA A 58 21.53 3.41 10.93
N TYR A 59 20.23 3.20 10.68
CA TYR A 59 19.32 4.27 10.27
C TYR A 59 19.25 5.40 11.33
N SER A 60 19.11 5.06 12.62
CA SER A 60 19.06 6.06 13.70
C SER A 60 20.35 6.88 13.84
N ARG A 61 21.49 6.31 13.40
CA ARG A 61 22.81 6.96 13.37
C ARG A 61 23.08 7.75 12.09
N GLN A 62 22.10 7.87 11.20
CA GLN A 62 22.22 8.49 9.87
C GLN A 62 23.22 7.80 8.93
N GLU A 63 23.55 6.53 9.16
CA GLU A 63 24.40 5.76 8.26
C GLU A 63 23.65 5.42 6.96
N ILE A 64 22.31 5.29 7.04
CA ILE A 64 21.42 5.06 5.90
C ILE A 64 20.80 6.38 5.45
N LYS A 65 21.17 6.84 4.25
CA LYS A 65 20.79 8.17 3.72
C LYS A 65 19.81 8.14 2.55
N SER A 66 19.52 6.97 1.99
CA SER A 66 18.62 6.84 0.83
C SER A 66 17.57 5.75 1.06
N ILE A 67 16.40 5.94 0.46
CA ILE A 67 15.31 4.96 0.49
C ILE A 67 15.79 3.62 -0.08
N ALA A 68 16.51 3.66 -1.21
CA ALA A 68 17.04 2.47 -1.85
C ALA A 68 17.95 1.66 -0.90
N ASN A 69 18.86 2.33 -0.18
CA ASN A 69 19.75 1.65 0.76
C ASN A 69 18.95 1.03 1.93
N LEU A 70 17.97 1.76 2.48
CA LEU A 70 17.13 1.22 3.55
C LEU A 70 16.36 -0.03 3.07
N LEU A 71 15.72 0.05 1.90
CA LEU A 71 14.92 -1.06 1.38
C LEU A 71 15.78 -2.25 0.98
N ALA A 72 16.99 -2.04 0.48
CA ALA A 72 17.93 -3.13 0.17
C ALA A 72 18.34 -3.91 1.44
N CYS A 73 18.47 -3.22 2.59
CA CYS A 73 18.77 -3.88 3.86
C CYS A 73 17.54 -4.53 4.52
N VAL A 74 16.40 -3.85 4.51
CA VAL A 74 15.20 -4.28 5.26
C VAL A 74 14.41 -5.37 4.52
N SER A 75 14.27 -5.26 3.20
CA SER A 75 13.43 -6.17 2.41
C SER A 75 13.81 -7.65 2.53
N PRO A 76 15.08 -8.07 2.34
CA PRO A 76 15.44 -9.49 2.47
C PRO A 76 15.22 -10.03 3.88
N LEU A 77 15.48 -9.23 4.92
CA LEU A 77 15.27 -9.61 6.32
C LEU A 77 13.77 -9.79 6.63
N LEU A 78 12.93 -8.84 6.18
CA LEU A 78 11.48 -8.95 6.34
C LEU A 78 10.91 -10.16 5.58
N SER A 79 11.39 -10.39 4.37
CA SER A 79 10.95 -11.51 3.53
C SER A 79 11.31 -12.87 4.13
N ASN A 80 12.49 -13.01 4.73
CA ASN A 80 12.93 -14.27 5.32
C ASN A 80 12.29 -14.53 6.69
N GLU A 81 12.27 -13.52 7.57
CA GLU A 81 11.90 -13.73 8.98
C GLU A 81 10.42 -13.45 9.26
N TRP A 82 9.82 -12.49 8.54
CA TRP A 82 8.50 -11.96 8.91
C TRP A 82 7.37 -12.39 7.95
N PHE A 83 7.64 -12.47 6.65
CA PHE A 83 6.62 -12.76 5.63
C PHE A 83 6.05 -14.17 5.58
N PRO A 84 6.76 -15.27 5.92
CA PRO A 84 6.17 -16.60 5.89
C PRO A 84 4.88 -16.72 6.72
N LYS A 85 4.71 -15.85 7.73
CA LYS A 85 3.52 -15.83 8.61
C LYS A 85 2.59 -14.63 8.36
N HIS A 86 3.06 -13.58 7.69
CA HIS A 86 2.39 -12.27 7.71
C HIS A 86 2.37 -11.52 6.37
N SER A 87 2.82 -12.12 5.27
CA SER A 87 2.90 -11.49 3.94
C SER A 87 1.56 -10.89 3.48
N ALA A 88 0.47 -11.65 3.55
CA ALA A 88 -0.86 -11.19 3.14
C ALA A 88 -1.31 -9.91 3.88
N ILE A 89 -1.00 -9.82 5.17
CA ILE A 89 -1.35 -8.63 5.97
C ILE A 89 -0.40 -7.48 5.64
N ALA A 90 0.88 -7.76 5.38
CA ALA A 90 1.85 -6.75 4.96
C ALA A 90 1.41 -6.04 3.68
N PHE A 91 1.19 -6.84 2.63
CA PHE A 91 0.77 -6.34 1.33
C PHE A 91 -0.60 -5.69 1.40
N GLY A 92 -1.55 -6.29 2.14
CA GLY A 92 -2.87 -5.68 2.34
C GLY A 92 -2.82 -4.32 3.03
N LEU A 93 -1.91 -4.11 3.99
CA LEU A 93 -1.71 -2.81 4.64
C LEU A 93 -1.09 -1.78 3.68
N LEU A 94 -0.08 -2.19 2.90
CA LEU A 94 0.56 -1.31 1.93
C LEU A 94 -0.41 -0.93 0.80
N LEU A 95 -1.20 -1.87 0.29
CA LEU A 95 -2.20 -1.59 -0.74
C LEU A 95 -3.32 -0.69 -0.23
N ARG A 96 -3.77 -0.88 1.01
CA ARG A 96 -4.75 0.04 1.62
C ARG A 96 -4.18 1.45 1.77
N LEU A 97 -2.91 1.57 2.14
CA LEU A 97 -2.23 2.86 2.21
C LEU A 97 -2.06 3.49 0.83
N LEU A 98 -1.85 2.69 -0.22
CA LEU A 98 -1.76 3.16 -1.60
C LEU A 98 -3.12 3.65 -2.14
N GLU A 99 -4.19 2.93 -1.83
CA GLU A 99 -5.55 3.21 -2.30
C GLU A 99 -6.22 4.38 -1.55
N LYS A 100 -6.05 4.45 -0.22
CA LYS A 100 -6.79 5.38 0.65
C LYS A 100 -5.91 6.32 1.46
N GLY A 101 -4.59 6.16 1.38
CA GLY A 101 -3.65 6.97 2.13
C GLY A 101 -3.36 8.32 1.47
N PRO A 102 -2.60 9.19 2.16
CA PRO A 102 -2.15 10.46 1.61
C PRO A 102 -1.22 10.26 0.40
N THR A 103 -1.27 11.19 -0.56
CA THR A 103 -0.53 11.08 -1.82
C THR A 103 0.99 11.11 -1.62
N GLU A 104 1.50 11.77 -0.56
CA GLU A 104 2.94 11.80 -0.27
C GLU A 104 3.54 10.42 0.02
N TYR A 105 2.72 9.44 0.43
CA TYR A 105 3.19 8.08 0.68
C TYR A 105 3.19 7.20 -0.57
N GLN A 106 2.44 7.54 -1.63
CA GLN A 106 2.21 6.64 -2.77
C GLN A 106 3.52 6.18 -3.41
N ARG A 107 4.44 7.12 -3.69
CA ARG A 107 5.76 6.80 -4.27
C ARG A 107 6.55 5.84 -3.38
N VAL A 108 6.63 6.15 -2.09
CA VAL A 108 7.38 5.34 -1.11
C VAL A 108 6.77 3.94 -0.98
N VAL A 109 5.44 3.85 -0.96
CA VAL A 109 4.73 2.57 -0.89
C VAL A 109 4.98 1.73 -2.12
N LEU A 110 5.00 2.32 -3.33
CA LEU A 110 5.37 1.59 -4.55
C LEU A 110 6.81 1.06 -4.50
N LEU A 111 7.76 1.87 -4.03
CA LEU A 111 9.16 1.43 -3.85
C LEU A 111 9.28 0.28 -2.85
N ILE A 112 8.53 0.33 -1.74
CA ILE A 112 8.46 -0.76 -0.76
C ILE A 112 7.85 -2.01 -1.40
N LEU A 113 6.69 -1.88 -2.06
CA LEU A 113 6.03 -3.01 -2.72
C LEU A 113 6.97 -3.72 -3.70
N LYS A 114 7.67 -2.95 -4.55
CA LYS A 114 8.68 -3.50 -5.47
C LYS A 114 9.75 -4.30 -4.72
N ALA A 115 10.38 -3.69 -3.72
CA ALA A 115 11.49 -4.31 -3.00
C ALA A 115 11.08 -5.58 -2.26
N LEU A 116 9.86 -5.62 -1.73
CA LEU A 116 9.31 -6.80 -1.06
C LEU A 116 8.96 -7.93 -2.04
N LEU A 117 8.39 -7.61 -3.19
CA LEU A 117 8.02 -8.59 -4.22
C LEU A 117 9.24 -9.31 -4.81
N GLN A 118 10.39 -8.64 -4.88
CA GLN A 118 11.66 -9.23 -5.33
C GLN A 118 12.13 -10.39 -4.46
N HIS A 119 11.73 -10.44 -3.19
CA HIS A 119 12.19 -11.44 -2.23
C HIS A 119 11.09 -12.38 -1.74
N THR A 120 9.87 -12.30 -2.28
CA THR A 120 8.75 -13.09 -1.75
C THR A 120 7.81 -13.53 -2.86
N PRO A 121 7.60 -14.85 -3.03
CA PRO A 121 6.60 -15.35 -3.96
C PRO A 121 5.22 -14.88 -3.49
N MET A 122 4.50 -14.16 -4.34
CA MET A 122 3.20 -13.61 -4.01
C MET A 122 2.13 -14.70 -4.12
N ASP A 123 1.19 -14.73 -3.18
CA ASP A 123 0.02 -15.59 -3.25
C ASP A 123 -0.87 -15.19 -4.44
N ALA A 124 -1.21 -16.17 -5.28
CA ALA A 124 -2.06 -15.99 -6.45
C ALA A 124 -3.41 -15.35 -6.12
N ALA A 125 -3.92 -15.54 -4.88
CA ALA A 125 -5.19 -14.95 -4.46
C ALA A 125 -5.15 -13.41 -4.27
N GLN A 126 -3.99 -12.85 -3.94
CA GLN A 126 -3.82 -11.40 -3.69
C GLN A 126 -3.33 -10.64 -4.92
N SER A 127 -2.79 -11.36 -5.89
CA SER A 127 -2.26 -10.83 -7.13
C SER A 127 -3.26 -9.97 -7.93
N PRO A 128 -4.54 -10.38 -8.12
CA PRO A 128 -5.53 -9.58 -8.87
C PRO A 128 -5.82 -8.21 -8.25
N HIS A 129 -5.91 -8.15 -6.92
CA HIS A 129 -6.17 -6.89 -6.20
C HIS A 129 -5.00 -5.92 -6.33
N MET A 130 -3.76 -6.45 -6.27
CA MET A 130 -2.56 -5.65 -6.47
C MET A 130 -2.46 -5.10 -7.89
N TYR A 131 -2.72 -5.95 -8.90
CA TYR A 131 -2.78 -5.50 -10.31
C TYR A 131 -3.80 -4.38 -10.49
N ALA A 132 -5.01 -4.51 -9.93
CA ALA A 132 -6.06 -3.50 -10.08
C ALA A 132 -5.63 -2.13 -9.52
N ILE A 133 -5.08 -2.09 -8.30
CA ILE A 133 -4.65 -0.83 -7.66
C ILE A 133 -3.45 -0.24 -8.38
N VAL A 134 -2.41 -1.03 -8.65
CA VAL A 134 -1.16 -0.51 -9.23
C VAL A 134 -1.36 -0.07 -10.68
N SER A 135 -2.21 -0.75 -11.47
CA SER A 135 -2.48 -0.37 -12.86
C SER A 135 -3.14 1.01 -12.97
N GLN A 136 -3.98 1.40 -12.00
CA GLN A 136 -4.57 2.74 -11.98
C GLN A 136 -3.52 3.86 -11.82
N LEU A 137 -2.35 3.54 -11.28
CA LEU A 137 -1.27 4.50 -11.07
C LEU A 137 -0.33 4.63 -12.29
N VAL A 138 -0.47 3.76 -13.29
CA VAL A 138 0.34 3.83 -14.52
C VAL A 138 0.03 5.08 -15.34
N GLU A 139 -1.19 5.61 -15.25
CA GLU A 139 -1.59 6.87 -15.90
C GLU A 139 -1.22 8.12 -15.07
N SER A 140 -0.62 7.95 -13.90
CA SER A 140 -0.25 9.04 -12.98
C SER A 140 1.20 9.51 -13.17
N THR A 141 1.62 10.50 -12.38
CA THR A 141 3.03 10.95 -12.30
C THR A 141 3.97 9.89 -11.70
N LEU A 142 3.42 8.81 -11.13
CA LEU A 142 4.15 7.68 -10.54
C LEU A 142 4.25 6.48 -11.50
N CYS A 143 4.07 6.72 -12.80
CA CYS A 143 4.00 5.66 -13.81
C CYS A 143 5.22 4.74 -13.81
N TRP A 144 6.43 5.29 -13.64
CA TRP A 144 7.67 4.52 -13.58
C TRP A 144 7.72 3.59 -12.37
N GLU A 145 7.40 4.10 -11.18
CA GLU A 145 7.33 3.29 -9.98
C GLU A 145 6.24 2.22 -10.09
N ALA A 146 5.06 2.56 -10.63
CA ALA A 146 3.95 1.62 -10.84
C ALA A 146 4.33 0.49 -11.80
N LEU A 147 4.91 0.82 -12.96
CA LEU A 147 5.38 -0.18 -13.93
C LEU A 147 6.44 -1.10 -13.31
N SER A 148 7.35 -0.56 -12.50
CA SER A 148 8.38 -1.37 -11.83
C SER A 148 7.81 -2.35 -10.80
N VAL A 149 6.67 -2.02 -10.17
CA VAL A 149 5.94 -2.93 -9.29
C VAL A 149 5.23 -4.02 -10.10
N LEU A 150 4.61 -3.66 -11.22
CA LEU A 150 3.96 -4.63 -12.12
C LEU A 150 4.97 -5.63 -12.71
N GLU A 151 6.17 -5.17 -13.08
CA GLU A 151 7.26 -6.03 -13.53
C GLU A 151 7.69 -7.01 -12.42
N ALA A 152 7.91 -6.50 -11.20
CA ALA A 152 8.25 -7.34 -10.06
C ALA A 152 7.16 -8.38 -9.77
N LEU A 153 5.89 -8.01 -9.87
CA LEU A 153 4.76 -8.94 -9.71
C LEU A 153 4.78 -10.08 -10.73
N LEU A 154 5.01 -9.75 -12.00
CA LEU A 154 5.10 -10.74 -13.07
C LEU A 154 6.27 -11.71 -12.83
N GLN A 155 7.42 -11.20 -12.41
CA GLN A 155 8.59 -12.01 -12.07
C GLN A 155 8.29 -12.96 -10.89
N SER A 156 7.66 -12.48 -9.81
CA SER A 156 7.29 -13.30 -8.65
C SER A 156 6.25 -14.39 -8.96
N CYS A 157 5.41 -14.20 -9.98
CA CYS A 157 4.48 -15.23 -10.43
C CYS A 157 5.16 -16.28 -11.35
N SER A 158 6.14 -15.87 -12.14
CA SER A 158 6.83 -16.76 -13.09
C SER A 158 7.75 -17.79 -12.40
N SER A 159 8.28 -17.49 -11.22
CA SER A 159 9.11 -18.41 -10.43
C SER A 159 8.35 -19.66 -9.96
N LEU A 160 7.01 -19.66 -9.98
CA LEU A 160 6.20 -20.81 -9.60
C LEU A 160 6.11 -21.88 -10.72
N SER A 161 6.42 -21.53 -11.98
CA SER A 161 6.41 -22.47 -13.12
C SER A 161 7.73 -23.22 -13.32
N GLY A 162 8.71 -23.05 -12.43
CA GLY A 162 10.08 -23.55 -12.60
C GLY A 162 10.56 -24.57 -11.56
N HIS A 163 9.68 -25.27 -10.84
CA HIS A 163 10.11 -26.43 -10.03
C HIS A 163 10.31 -27.69 -10.90
N HIS A 164 11.31 -27.64 -11.79
CA HIS A 164 12.09 -28.83 -12.09
C HIS A 164 13.39 -28.69 -11.31
N SER A 165 13.60 -29.59 -10.36
CA SER A 165 14.87 -29.73 -9.65
C SER A 165 16.00 -29.90 -10.66
N GLN A 166 16.82 -28.87 -10.86
CA GLN A 166 18.20 -29.06 -11.27
C GLN A 166 19.06 -28.74 -10.07
N GLU A 167 19.42 -29.79 -9.34
CA GLU A 167 20.67 -29.78 -8.57
C GLU A 167 21.78 -29.32 -9.51
N SER A 168 22.40 -28.20 -9.17
CA SER A 168 23.67 -27.76 -9.75
C SER A 168 24.78 -28.57 -9.09
N SER A 169 24.89 -29.84 -9.46
CA SER A 169 26.09 -30.64 -9.23
C SER A 169 27.15 -30.24 -10.25
N PHE A 170 28.19 -29.58 -9.75
CA PHE A 170 29.53 -29.58 -10.30
C PHE A 170 29.89 -30.95 -10.91
N LEU A 171 30.26 -30.99 -12.20
CA LEU A 171 31.26 -31.92 -12.78
C LEU A 171 31.63 -31.51 -14.22
N GLU A 172 32.85 -31.00 -14.34
CA GLU A 172 33.88 -31.26 -15.36
C GLU A 172 33.51 -31.58 -16.84
N ASN A 173 33.88 -30.63 -17.73
CA ASN A 173 34.61 -30.80 -19.00
C ASN A 173 34.00 -31.57 -20.21
N GLY A 174 34.07 -30.94 -21.40
CA GLY A 174 34.30 -31.65 -22.67
C GLY A 174 33.24 -31.58 -23.78
N GLN A 175 33.45 -30.66 -24.73
CA GLN A 175 33.40 -30.88 -26.19
C GLN A 175 32.14 -31.44 -26.89
N GLY A 176 31.51 -30.58 -27.70
CA GLY A 176 31.09 -30.91 -29.08
C GLY A 176 29.67 -31.47 -29.30
N GLY A 177 28.90 -30.81 -30.18
CA GLY A 177 27.66 -31.38 -30.72
C GLY A 177 26.71 -30.33 -31.28
N LEU A 178 26.95 -29.94 -32.53
CA LEU A 178 25.96 -29.36 -33.45
C LEU A 178 24.73 -30.29 -33.47
N GLU A 179 23.50 -29.77 -33.58
CA GLU A 179 22.49 -30.11 -34.60
C GLU A 179 21.16 -29.39 -34.29
N ASP A 180 20.65 -28.75 -35.34
CA ASP A 180 19.37 -28.04 -35.43
C ASP A 180 18.18 -28.91 -35.03
N ASN A 181 17.23 -28.31 -34.30
CA ASN A 181 15.82 -28.65 -34.47
C ASN A 181 14.96 -27.39 -34.29
N LEU A 182 14.79 -26.73 -35.42
CA LEU A 182 13.66 -25.85 -35.73
C LEU A 182 12.33 -26.53 -35.32
N LEU A 183 11.40 -25.78 -34.72
CA LEU A 183 10.10 -25.41 -35.34
C LEU A 183 9.00 -25.01 -34.32
N VAL A 184 8.59 -23.75 -34.46
CA VAL A 184 7.22 -23.19 -34.40
C VAL A 184 6.63 -22.76 -33.03
N PRO A 185 6.28 -21.46 -32.90
CA PRO A 185 5.31 -20.96 -31.92
C PRO A 185 3.87 -21.26 -32.39
N GLN A 186 3.11 -22.03 -31.62
CA GLN A 186 1.69 -22.26 -31.88
C GLN A 186 0.87 -21.02 -31.47
N THR A 187 0.40 -20.30 -32.49
CA THR A 187 -0.73 -19.37 -32.44
C THR A 187 -2.04 -20.16 -32.53
N SER A 188 -3.08 -19.80 -31.75
CA SER A 188 -4.47 -19.65 -32.25
C SER A 188 -5.57 -19.56 -31.19
N PHE A 189 -6.25 -18.41 -31.21
CA PHE A 189 -7.70 -18.16 -31.15
C PHE A 189 -8.57 -18.72 -30.00
N LYS A 190 -9.21 -17.80 -29.25
CA LYS A 190 -10.57 -17.31 -29.58
C LYS A 190 -10.95 -16.05 -28.77
N ALA A 191 -10.93 -14.89 -29.41
CA ALA A 191 -11.55 -13.67 -28.92
C ALA A 191 -13.07 -13.75 -29.14
N ARG A 192 -13.87 -13.54 -28.08
CA ARG A 192 -15.30 -13.31 -28.18
C ARG A 192 -15.55 -11.82 -28.01
N SER A 193 -15.39 -11.08 -29.12
CA SER A 193 -15.84 -9.69 -29.21
C SER A 193 -17.37 -9.66 -29.23
N GLY A 194 -17.97 -9.13 -28.17
CA GLY A 194 -19.38 -8.78 -28.12
C GLY A 194 -19.61 -7.41 -28.72
N HIS A 195 -20.35 -7.37 -29.82
CA HIS A 195 -20.79 -6.18 -30.53
C HIS A 195 -21.91 -5.47 -29.73
N LEU A 196 -21.64 -4.27 -29.21
CA LEU A 196 -22.66 -3.42 -28.60
C LEU A 196 -23.03 -2.31 -29.58
N GLN A 197 -24.26 -2.41 -30.06
CA GLN A 197 -24.93 -1.52 -31.00
C GLN A 197 -25.05 -0.09 -30.45
N TYR A 198 -24.82 0.88 -31.34
CA TYR A 198 -25.18 2.29 -31.15
C TYR A 198 -26.71 2.43 -31.05
N THR A 199 -27.21 3.25 -30.12
CA THR A 199 -28.54 3.86 -30.24
C THR A 199 -28.49 5.27 -29.65
N ILE A 200 -28.76 6.23 -30.52
CA ILE A 200 -28.98 7.66 -30.25
C ILE A 200 -30.41 7.81 -29.70
N GLY A 201 -30.59 8.61 -28.65
CA GLY A 201 -31.92 8.89 -28.09
C GLY A 201 -31.94 10.05 -27.11
N SER A 202 -32.36 11.20 -27.63
CA SER A 202 -32.62 12.48 -26.96
C SER A 202 -33.71 12.40 -25.88
N SER A 203 -33.62 13.20 -24.79
CA SER A 203 -34.66 14.19 -24.42
C SER A 203 -34.52 14.76 -22.99
N LEU A 204 -34.88 16.05 -22.93
CA LEU A 204 -35.15 16.98 -21.84
C LEU A 204 -35.50 16.46 -20.44
N GLY A 205 -35.11 17.24 -19.42
CA GLY A 205 -35.69 17.18 -18.07
C GLY A 205 -35.14 18.24 -17.11
N LEU A 206 -35.62 19.47 -17.24
CA LEU A 206 -35.39 20.65 -16.40
C LEU A 206 -36.10 20.52 -15.04
N ILE A 207 -35.42 20.74 -13.90
CA ILE A 207 -36.02 21.35 -12.69
C ILE A 207 -34.97 22.11 -11.85
N SER A 208 -35.17 23.43 -11.73
CA SER A 208 -34.58 24.35 -10.76
C SER A 208 -35.20 24.21 -9.37
N ALA A 209 -34.44 24.46 -8.31
CA ALA A 209 -34.96 25.15 -7.12
C ALA A 209 -33.85 25.98 -6.45
N GLN A 210 -34.17 27.25 -6.23
CA GLN A 210 -33.33 28.32 -5.73
C GLN A 210 -33.38 28.45 -4.20
N SER A 211 -32.33 29.08 -3.65
CA SER A 211 -32.31 30.08 -2.57
C SER A 211 -33.10 29.85 -1.27
N MET A 212 -32.42 30.01 -0.13
CA MET A 212 -32.76 31.13 0.76
C MET A 212 -31.65 31.49 1.76
N GLN A 213 -31.43 32.79 1.85
CA GLN A 213 -30.53 33.53 2.71
C GLN A 213 -31.33 34.02 3.92
N GLY A 214 -30.72 34.07 5.10
CA GLY A 214 -31.35 34.63 6.30
C GLY A 214 -30.30 34.99 7.36
N SER A 215 -30.00 36.28 7.46
CA SER A 215 -29.12 36.92 8.45
C SER A 215 -29.98 37.57 9.54
N VAL A 216 -29.65 37.38 10.82
CA VAL A 216 -29.87 38.35 11.92
C VAL A 216 -28.75 38.17 12.96
N ALA A 217 -28.23 39.30 13.43
CA ALA A 217 -27.03 39.47 14.24
C ALA A 217 -27.25 39.35 15.77
N GLU A 218 -26.11 39.40 16.47
CA GLU A 218 -25.86 39.76 17.89
C GLU A 218 -25.65 38.62 18.91
N SER A 219 -24.55 38.78 19.67
CA SER A 219 -24.17 38.13 20.92
C SER A 219 -23.44 36.77 20.90
N GLY A 220 -22.16 36.82 20.50
CA GLY A 220 -21.03 36.40 21.35
C GLY A 220 -21.10 35.08 22.12
N ILE A 221 -21.01 33.94 21.42
CA ILE A 221 -20.48 32.68 21.95
C ILE A 221 -19.61 32.10 20.82
N PRO A 222 -18.33 31.74 21.04
CA PRO A 222 -17.49 31.24 19.95
C PRO A 222 -18.12 29.99 19.36
N THR A 223 -18.25 29.94 18.03
CA THR A 223 -18.84 28.84 17.25
C THR A 223 -18.29 27.46 17.64
N LYS A 224 -17.03 27.43 18.12
CA LYS A 224 -16.35 26.26 18.69
C LYS A 224 -17.03 25.70 19.93
N GLU A 225 -17.55 26.55 20.80
CA GLU A 225 -18.12 26.16 22.10
C GLU A 225 -19.56 25.64 21.95
N VAL A 226 -20.33 26.25 21.04
CA VAL A 226 -21.63 25.70 20.59
C VAL A 226 -21.44 24.37 19.87
N ALA A 227 -20.43 24.24 19.00
CA ALA A 227 -20.10 22.98 18.33
C ALA A 227 -19.68 21.90 19.33
N LEU A 228 -18.87 22.24 20.34
CA LEU A 228 -18.47 21.31 21.40
C LEU A 228 -19.66 20.89 22.27
N GLN A 229 -20.54 21.82 22.63
CA GLN A 229 -21.73 21.51 23.41
C GLN A 229 -22.70 20.61 22.63
N ASN A 230 -22.91 20.88 21.34
CA ASN A 230 -23.71 20.03 20.46
C ASN A 230 -23.11 18.64 20.30
N THR A 231 -21.78 18.56 20.15
CA THR A 231 -21.08 17.27 20.03
C THR A 231 -21.18 16.46 21.33
N ARG A 232 -21.06 17.10 22.50
CA ARG A 232 -21.25 16.47 23.80
C ARG A 232 -22.69 15.98 24.00
N LEU A 233 -23.69 16.78 23.61
CA LEU A 233 -25.10 16.38 23.68
C LEU A 233 -25.43 15.21 22.74
N ILE A 234 -24.88 15.21 21.53
CA ILE A 234 -25.07 14.14 20.56
C ILE A 234 -24.39 12.85 21.03
N LEU A 235 -23.13 12.92 21.48
CA LEU A 235 -22.40 11.76 22.00
C LEU A 235 -23.05 11.21 23.28
N GLY A 236 -23.52 12.08 24.18
CA GLY A 236 -24.29 11.66 25.36
C GLY A 236 -25.55 10.89 24.98
N ARG A 237 -26.36 11.43 24.05
CA ARG A 237 -27.54 10.73 23.53
C ARG A 237 -27.21 9.43 22.81
N VAL A 238 -26.11 9.37 22.08
CA VAL A 238 -25.65 8.15 21.39
C VAL A 238 -25.22 7.10 22.40
N LEU A 239 -24.60 7.47 23.51
CA LEU A 239 -24.26 6.55 24.60
C LEU A 239 -25.52 6.09 25.36
N ASP A 240 -26.49 6.98 25.61
CA ASP A 240 -27.77 6.62 26.22
C ASP A 240 -28.62 5.69 25.34
N SER A 241 -28.50 5.81 24.02
CA SER A 241 -29.12 4.89 23.06
C SER A 241 -28.25 3.66 22.73
N CYS A 242 -27.01 3.62 23.23
CA CYS A 242 -26.17 2.43 23.18
C CYS A 242 -26.42 1.57 24.42
N ALA A 243 -27.48 0.75 24.36
CA ALA A 243 -27.66 -0.31 25.34
C ALA A 243 -26.46 -1.28 25.25
N LEU A 244 -25.49 -1.10 26.16
CA LEU A 244 -24.37 -2.01 26.39
C LEU A 244 -24.92 -3.34 26.95
N GLY A 245 -25.50 -4.16 26.08
CA GLY A 245 -26.10 -5.40 26.53
C GLY A 245 -26.87 -6.13 25.44
N ARG A 246 -26.16 -7.06 24.79
CA ARG A 246 -26.61 -8.24 24.01
C ARG A 246 -26.40 -8.15 22.49
N ARG A 247 -25.60 -9.12 22.02
CA ARG A 247 -25.45 -9.68 20.65
C ARG A 247 -25.74 -8.72 19.48
N ARG A 248 -24.67 -8.30 18.82
CA ARG A 248 -24.73 -7.61 17.52
C ARG A 248 -25.15 -8.59 16.42
N ASP A 249 -26.40 -8.47 15.96
CA ASP A 249 -26.81 -9.00 14.67
C ASP A 249 -26.32 -8.06 13.56
N TYR A 250 -25.19 -8.41 12.94
CA TYR A 250 -24.53 -7.63 11.87
C TYR A 250 -25.36 -7.47 10.58
N ARG A 251 -26.59 -7.99 10.53
CA ARG A 251 -27.47 -7.91 9.34
C ARG A 251 -28.34 -6.65 9.26
N ARG A 252 -28.29 -5.75 10.25
CA ARG A 252 -29.09 -4.50 10.24
C ARG A 252 -28.28 -3.22 10.04
N LEU A 253 -26.98 -3.32 9.77
CA LEU A 253 -26.07 -2.17 9.63
C LEU A 253 -25.78 -1.76 8.18
N VAL A 254 -26.53 -2.27 7.20
CA VAL A 254 -26.42 -1.83 5.80
C VAL A 254 -27.81 -1.65 5.19
N PRO A 255 -28.28 -0.40 4.96
CA PRO A 255 -29.63 -0.14 4.46
C PRO A 255 -29.76 -0.22 2.92
N PHE A 256 -28.93 -1.01 2.22
CA PHE A 256 -29.02 -1.15 0.76
C PHE A 256 -28.79 -2.57 0.25
N VAL A 257 -29.35 -3.57 0.94
CA VAL A 257 -29.65 -4.85 0.29
C VAL A 257 -31.05 -5.25 0.71
N ASN A 258 -32.01 -4.76 -0.05
CA ASN A 258 -33.24 -5.45 -0.41
C ASN A 258 -33.79 -4.66 -1.61
N ASN A 259 -33.74 -5.27 -2.79
CA ASN A 259 -34.95 -5.63 -3.48
C ASN A 259 -34.62 -6.66 -4.56
N MET A 260 -35.53 -7.65 -4.61
CA MET A 260 -35.74 -8.61 -5.69
C MET A 260 -35.97 -7.90 -7.03
#